data_AF-A0A3S5Y8U1-F1
#
_entry.id   AF-A0A3S5Y8U1-F1
#
_cell.length_a   1.000
_cell.length_b   1.000
_cell.length_c   1.000
_cell.angle_alpha   90.00
_cell.angle_beta   90.00
_cell.angle_gamma   90.00
#
_symmetry.space_group_name_H-M   'P 1'
#
loop_
_entity.id
_entity.type
_entity.pdbx_description
1 polymer ?
#
loop_
_entity_poly.entity_id
_entity_poly.type
_entity_poly.pdbx_seq_one_letter_code
_entity_poly.pdbx_strand_id
1 'polypeptide(L)'
;MTASEPEQPVLLVVADSLAYYGPKGGLPADHPRIWPSLVAKELGWRVELVARIGWTSRDAWWAITQDPRVWAAVPQAGAVVFAVGGMDSLPSPLPTALREQLRYIRPPALRRVVRTGYQWLQPRLSKLGRPVALPPRLSVEYLESCRDALAAIRPDLPVIGTYPSVHRCDAYGRVHAGREPAVRALEAWSAQKGVPMVDLAAAVRDNVFSDHANPDGIHWGWDAHEEVAAAMIDAIKNVRRPVPSTESGAE
;
A
#
# COMPACT_ATOMS: atom_id res chain seq x y z
N MET A 1 -19.80 -7.16 37.48
CA MET A 1 -19.76 -6.90 36.03
C MET A 1 -18.63 -5.91 35.80
N THR A 2 -17.47 -6.41 35.41
CA THR A 2 -16.32 -5.58 35.04
C THR A 2 -16.72 -4.75 33.84
N ALA A 3 -16.58 -3.43 33.91
CA ALA A 3 -16.70 -2.57 32.75
C ALA A 3 -15.77 -3.14 31.66
N SER A 4 -16.35 -3.55 30.52
CA SER A 4 -15.54 -3.95 29.36
C SER A 4 -14.62 -2.77 29.05
N GLU A 5 -13.31 -3.01 29.01
CA GLU A 5 -12.38 -2.00 28.52
C GLU A 5 -12.91 -1.48 27.17
N PRO A 6 -12.85 -0.16 26.92
CA PRO A 6 -13.26 0.38 25.63
C PRO A 6 -12.47 -0.35 24.54
N GLU A 7 -13.19 -0.95 23.60
CA GLU A 7 -12.59 -1.79 22.56
C GLU A 7 -11.57 -0.95 21.77
N GLN A 8 -10.30 -1.37 21.76
CA GLN A 8 -9.23 -0.65 21.09
C GLN A 8 -9.56 -0.50 19.60
N PRO A 9 -9.52 0.73 19.03
CA PRO A 9 -9.76 0.94 17.61
C PRO A 9 -8.80 0.12 16.73
N VAL A 10 -9.24 -0.18 15.52
CA VAL A 10 -8.45 -0.92 14.53
C VAL A 10 -7.87 0.03 13.49
N LEU A 11 -6.57 -0.09 13.24
CA LEU A 11 -5.93 0.39 12.03
C LEU A 11 -6.09 -0.68 10.95
N LEU A 12 -7.03 -0.47 10.02
CA LEU A 12 -7.20 -1.36 8.88
C LEU A 12 -6.24 -0.94 7.76
N VAL A 13 -5.34 -1.83 7.37
CA VAL A 13 -4.35 -1.56 6.32
C VAL A 13 -4.57 -2.52 5.16
N VAL A 14 -4.89 -1.98 3.99
CA VAL A 14 -4.93 -2.73 2.73
C VAL A 14 -3.66 -2.40 1.95
N ALA A 15 -2.78 -3.38 1.76
CA ALA A 15 -1.43 -3.12 1.27
C ALA A 15 -0.84 -4.20 0.36
N ASP A 16 0.31 -3.91 -0.21
CA ASP A 16 1.18 -4.90 -0.84
C ASP A 16 2.27 -5.41 0.13
N SER A 17 3.32 -6.04 -0.40
CA SER A 17 4.39 -6.62 0.41
C SER A 17 5.22 -5.60 1.19
N LEU A 18 5.22 -4.32 0.83
CA LEU A 18 5.96 -3.28 1.55
C LEU A 18 5.47 -3.10 2.99
N ALA A 19 4.24 -3.54 3.30
CA ALA A 19 3.71 -3.48 4.66
C ALA A 19 4.21 -4.56 5.61
N TYR A 20 4.73 -5.69 5.12
CA TYR A 20 5.09 -6.83 5.98
C TYR A 20 6.40 -7.54 5.62
N TYR A 21 7.11 -7.10 4.58
CA TYR A 21 8.47 -7.56 4.32
C TYR A 21 9.47 -6.66 5.01
N GLY A 22 10.37 -7.26 5.78
CA GLY A 22 11.52 -6.57 6.35
C GLY A 22 12.80 -6.81 5.56
N PRO A 23 13.98 -6.53 6.14
CA PRO A 23 15.27 -6.58 5.45
C PRO A 23 15.69 -7.98 5.00
N LYS A 24 15.05 -9.04 5.54
CA LYS A 24 15.38 -10.44 5.27
C LYS A 24 14.25 -11.23 4.59
N GLY A 25 13.16 -10.55 4.19
CA GLY A 25 12.01 -11.17 3.54
C GLY A 25 10.69 -10.98 4.29
N GLY A 26 9.69 -11.79 3.94
CA GLY A 26 8.34 -11.69 4.49
C GLY A 26 8.27 -12.06 5.97
N LEU A 27 7.52 -11.25 6.73
CA LEU A 27 7.29 -11.41 8.17
C LEU A 27 5.81 -11.73 8.44
N PRO A 28 5.48 -12.20 9.65
CA PRO A 28 4.09 -12.22 10.12
C PRO A 28 3.43 -10.85 10.03
N ALA A 29 2.12 -10.82 9.79
CA ALA A 29 1.34 -9.60 9.61
C ALA A 29 1.24 -8.74 10.89
N ASP A 30 1.60 -9.29 12.04
CA ASP A 30 1.61 -8.67 13.37
C ASP A 30 3.04 -8.41 13.88
N HIS A 31 4.07 -8.58 13.04
CA HIS A 31 5.45 -8.43 13.47
C HIS A 31 5.69 -7.03 14.12
N PRO A 32 6.33 -6.93 15.29
CA PRO A 32 6.32 -5.68 16.06
C PRO A 32 7.12 -4.53 15.44
N ARG A 33 7.92 -4.81 14.39
CA ARG A 33 8.79 -3.83 13.72
C ARG A 33 8.32 -3.39 12.32
N ILE A 34 7.22 -3.95 11.82
CA ILE A 34 6.67 -3.47 10.55
C ILE A 34 5.88 -2.19 10.80
N TRP A 35 5.87 -1.28 9.83
CA TRP A 35 5.27 0.04 9.99
C TRP A 35 3.81 0.02 10.48
N PRO A 36 2.93 -0.92 10.07
CA PRO A 36 1.55 -0.95 10.58
C PRO A 36 1.51 -1.17 12.10
N SER A 37 2.31 -2.11 12.60
CA SER A 37 2.41 -2.42 14.02
C SER A 37 3.03 -1.29 14.82
N LEU A 38 4.00 -0.57 14.24
CA LEU A 38 4.58 0.63 14.87
C LEU A 38 3.53 1.74 15.02
N VAL A 39 2.76 2.02 13.96
CA VAL A 39 1.66 3.02 13.99
C VAL A 39 0.62 2.64 15.04
N ALA A 40 0.14 1.40 15.01
CA ALA A 40 -0.89 0.97 15.95
C ALA A 40 -0.40 0.99 17.40
N LYS A 41 0.86 0.60 17.66
CA LYS A 41 1.47 0.70 18.98
C LYS A 41 1.49 2.15 19.48
N GLU A 42 1.90 3.10 18.65
CA GLU A 42 1.91 4.52 19.00
C GLU A 42 0.51 5.07 19.29
N LEU A 43 -0.51 4.61 18.56
CA LEU A 43 -1.89 5.05 18.75
C LEU A 43 -2.66 4.30 19.85
N GLY A 44 -2.09 3.23 20.40
CA GLY A 44 -2.79 2.32 21.33
C GLY A 44 -3.91 1.53 20.64
N TRP A 45 -3.74 1.19 19.36
CA TRP A 45 -4.71 0.53 18.49
C TRP A 45 -4.28 -0.91 18.17
N ARG A 46 -5.18 -1.67 17.57
CA ARG A 46 -4.87 -2.96 16.93
C ARG A 46 -4.64 -2.79 15.43
N VAL A 47 -3.89 -3.71 14.81
CA VAL A 47 -3.71 -3.75 13.35
C VAL A 47 -4.58 -4.84 12.76
N GLU A 48 -5.32 -4.51 11.71
CA GLU A 48 -5.84 -5.50 10.76
C GLU A 48 -5.13 -5.29 9.43
N LEU A 49 -4.12 -6.13 9.14
CA LEU A 49 -3.36 -6.06 7.89
C LEU A 49 -3.90 -7.09 6.88
N VAL A 50 -4.41 -6.57 5.76
CA VAL A 50 -4.90 -7.33 4.61
C VAL A 50 -3.98 -7.02 3.43
N ALA A 51 -3.01 -7.89 3.20
CA ALA A 51 -1.95 -7.63 2.22
C ALA A 51 -1.42 -8.90 1.55
N ARG A 52 -0.97 -8.77 0.31
CA ARG A 52 -0.21 -9.81 -0.39
C ARG A 52 0.83 -9.22 -1.32
N ILE A 53 1.88 -10.00 -1.56
CA ILE A 53 2.92 -9.66 -2.53
C ILE A 53 2.34 -9.37 -3.92
N GLY A 54 2.79 -8.25 -4.48
CA GLY A 54 2.44 -7.84 -5.84
C GLY A 54 1.03 -7.28 -6.02
N TRP A 55 0.32 -6.98 -4.93
CA TRP A 55 -0.99 -6.34 -4.99
C TRP A 55 -0.95 -4.94 -5.58
N THR A 56 -1.93 -4.67 -6.42
CA THR A 56 -2.20 -3.37 -7.03
C THR A 56 -3.46 -2.74 -6.43
N SER A 57 -3.81 -1.52 -6.83
CA SER A 57 -5.09 -0.89 -6.43
C SER A 57 -6.31 -1.73 -6.82
N ARG A 58 -6.21 -2.52 -7.91
CA ARG A 58 -7.26 -3.48 -8.28
C ARG A 58 -7.45 -4.56 -7.22
N ASP A 59 -6.36 -5.06 -6.64
CA ASP A 59 -6.43 -6.12 -5.63
C ASP A 59 -6.98 -5.58 -4.31
N ALA A 60 -6.71 -4.31 -4.00
CA ALA A 60 -7.36 -3.62 -2.88
C ALA A 60 -8.89 -3.59 -3.04
N TRP A 61 -9.41 -3.31 -4.25
CA TRP A 61 -10.84 -3.38 -4.51
C TRP A 61 -11.43 -4.78 -4.25
N TRP A 62 -10.73 -5.83 -4.68
CA TRP A 62 -11.17 -7.20 -4.39
C TRP A 62 -11.13 -7.51 -2.90
N ALA A 63 -10.11 -7.06 -2.17
CA ALA A 63 -10.07 -7.21 -0.72
C ALA A 63 -11.26 -6.49 -0.05
N ILE A 64 -11.52 -5.24 -0.44
CA ILE A 64 -12.61 -4.43 0.12
C ILE A 64 -13.99 -5.06 -0.12
N THR A 65 -14.18 -5.73 -1.26
CA THR A 65 -15.48 -6.29 -1.66
C THR A 65 -15.67 -7.77 -1.36
N GLN A 66 -14.62 -8.51 -1.03
CA GLN A 66 -14.70 -9.97 -0.92
C GLN A 66 -14.03 -10.54 0.33
N ASP A 67 -13.14 -9.80 1.01
CA ASP A 67 -12.46 -10.31 2.18
C ASP A 67 -13.29 -10.07 3.46
N PRO A 68 -13.81 -11.12 4.12
CA PRO A 68 -14.62 -10.97 5.32
C PRO A 68 -13.84 -10.34 6.48
N ARG A 69 -12.50 -10.40 6.50
CA ARG A 69 -11.67 -9.73 7.52
C ARG A 69 -11.79 -8.22 7.45
N VAL A 70 -11.85 -7.67 6.24
CA VAL A 70 -12.09 -6.23 6.04
C VAL A 70 -13.43 -5.85 6.67
N TRP A 71 -14.50 -6.59 6.32
CA TRP A 71 -15.85 -6.29 6.81
C TRP A 71 -15.99 -6.47 8.32
N ALA A 72 -15.29 -7.43 8.91
CA ALA A 72 -15.23 -7.60 10.36
C ALA A 72 -14.50 -6.45 11.05
N ALA A 73 -13.49 -5.84 10.41
CA ALA A 73 -12.71 -4.75 10.98
C ALA A 73 -13.35 -3.36 10.81
N VAL A 74 -14.10 -3.12 9.73
CA VAL A 74 -14.71 -1.79 9.42
C VAL A 74 -15.52 -1.18 10.59
N PRO A 75 -16.37 -1.93 11.33
CA PRO A 75 -17.13 -1.36 12.45
C PRO A 75 -16.23 -0.80 13.56
N GLN A 76 -15.05 -1.38 13.76
CA GLN A 76 -14.09 -1.02 14.82
C GLN A 76 -12.94 -0.15 14.29
N ALA A 77 -12.90 0.10 12.99
CA ALA A 77 -11.83 0.85 12.37
C ALA A 77 -11.83 2.30 12.86
N GLY A 78 -10.66 2.76 13.31
CA GLY A 78 -10.39 4.16 13.63
C GLY A 78 -9.82 4.93 12.43
N ALA A 79 -9.20 4.22 11.48
CA ALA A 79 -8.78 4.72 10.18
C ALA A 79 -8.54 3.55 9.21
N VAL A 80 -8.56 3.82 7.91
CA VAL A 80 -8.15 2.90 6.85
C VAL A 80 -6.98 3.48 6.06
N VAL A 81 -5.97 2.66 5.81
CA VAL A 81 -4.82 3.02 4.97
C VAL A 81 -4.81 2.16 3.70
N PHE A 82 -4.89 2.81 2.54
CA PHE A 82 -4.62 2.19 1.24
C PHE A 82 -3.13 2.35 0.91
N ALA A 83 -2.32 1.39 1.37
CA ALA A 83 -0.88 1.32 1.12
C ALA A 83 -0.58 0.42 -0.10
N VAL A 84 -1.23 0.76 -1.22
CA VAL A 84 -1.06 0.15 -2.56
C VAL A 84 -0.73 1.25 -3.57
N GLY A 85 -0.49 0.91 -4.84
CA GLY A 85 -0.09 1.87 -5.87
C GLY A 85 1.40 1.80 -6.24
N GLY A 86 2.23 1.26 -5.35
CA GLY A 86 3.64 0.95 -5.62
C GLY A 86 3.77 0.05 -6.85
N MET A 87 3.16 -1.14 -6.77
CA MET A 87 3.14 -2.14 -7.83
C MET A 87 2.49 -1.62 -9.13
N ASP A 88 1.45 -0.80 -9.03
CA ASP A 88 0.70 -0.22 -10.15
C ASP A 88 1.63 0.52 -11.10
N SER A 89 2.56 1.31 -10.53
CA SER A 89 3.51 2.15 -11.25
C SER A 89 4.71 1.40 -11.85
N LEU A 90 4.91 0.12 -11.51
CA LEU A 90 6.05 -0.65 -11.98
C LEU A 90 5.90 -1.05 -13.45
N PRO A 91 7.00 -1.09 -14.22
CA PRO A 91 6.97 -1.57 -15.59
C PRO A 91 6.60 -3.06 -15.61
N SER A 92 5.55 -3.39 -16.34
CA SER A 92 4.98 -4.73 -16.45
C SER A 92 4.94 -5.17 -17.92
N PRO A 93 6.08 -5.61 -18.49
CA PRO A 93 6.16 -5.96 -19.92
C PRO A 93 5.24 -7.14 -20.31
N LEU A 94 4.87 -7.97 -19.34
CA LEU A 94 3.83 -8.98 -19.48
C LEU A 94 2.62 -8.54 -18.63
N PRO A 95 1.39 -8.50 -19.18
CA PRO A 95 0.19 -8.25 -18.40
C PRO A 95 0.11 -9.16 -17.17
N THR A 96 -0.29 -8.60 -16.01
CA THR A 96 -0.37 -9.33 -14.73
C THR A 96 -1.14 -10.64 -14.86
N ALA A 97 -2.26 -10.68 -15.57
CA ALA A 97 -3.05 -11.90 -15.77
C ALA A 97 -2.26 -13.04 -16.43
N LEU A 98 -1.39 -12.73 -17.40
CA LEU A 98 -0.53 -13.73 -18.06
C LEU A 98 0.61 -14.16 -17.15
N ARG A 99 1.21 -13.22 -16.42
CA ARG A 99 2.25 -13.52 -15.41
C ARG A 99 1.72 -14.45 -14.32
N GLU A 100 0.53 -14.20 -13.82
CA GLU A 100 -0.13 -15.02 -12.80
C GLU A 100 -0.47 -16.42 -13.32
N GLN A 101 -0.78 -16.57 -14.62
CA GLN A 101 -1.06 -17.87 -15.23
C GLN A 101 0.16 -18.81 -15.27
N LEU A 102 1.39 -18.28 -15.18
CA LEU A 102 2.61 -19.09 -15.18
C LEU A 102 2.59 -20.20 -14.13
N ARG A 103 1.93 -19.99 -12.97
CA ARG A 103 1.85 -21.00 -11.90
C ARG A 103 1.08 -22.26 -12.31
N TYR A 104 0.16 -22.15 -13.28
CA TYR A 104 -0.71 -23.23 -13.74
C TYR A 104 -0.12 -24.03 -14.92
N ILE A 105 1.01 -23.60 -15.49
CA ILE A 105 1.66 -24.30 -16.60
C ILE A 105 2.10 -25.71 -16.16
N ARG A 106 1.76 -26.71 -16.99
CA ARG A 106 2.17 -28.11 -16.83
C ARG A 106 2.81 -28.62 -18.13
N PRO A 107 3.79 -29.54 -18.05
CA PRO A 107 4.39 -30.14 -16.85
C PRO A 107 5.35 -29.18 -16.10
N PRO A 108 5.82 -29.53 -14.88
CA PRO A 108 6.71 -28.67 -14.09
C PRO A 108 8.01 -28.24 -14.79
N ALA A 109 8.53 -29.06 -15.70
CA ALA A 109 9.71 -28.73 -16.50
C ALA A 109 9.42 -27.54 -17.44
N LEU A 110 8.29 -27.57 -18.15
CA LEU A 110 7.86 -26.47 -19.02
C LEU A 110 7.67 -25.18 -18.21
N ARG A 111 7.00 -25.26 -17.05
CA ARG A 111 6.84 -24.10 -16.16
C ARG A 111 8.16 -23.48 -15.75
N ARG A 112 9.17 -24.30 -15.43
CA ARG A 112 10.52 -23.82 -15.10
C ARG A 112 11.14 -23.06 -16.26
N VAL A 113 11.10 -23.63 -17.47
CA VAL A 113 11.63 -23.00 -18.69
C VAL A 113 10.94 -21.65 -18.95
N VAL A 114 9.61 -21.62 -18.93
CA VAL A 114 8.85 -20.37 -19.16
C VAL A 114 9.15 -19.34 -18.08
N ARG A 115 9.21 -19.74 -16.80
CA ARG A 115 9.56 -18.82 -15.71
C ARG A 115 10.97 -18.26 -15.86
N THR A 116 11.95 -19.09 -16.21
CA THR A 116 13.33 -18.65 -16.45
C THR A 116 13.40 -17.69 -17.63
N GLY A 117 12.71 -17.98 -18.74
CA GLY A 117 12.62 -17.08 -19.89
C GLY A 117 12.00 -15.74 -19.52
N TYR A 118 10.89 -15.75 -18.75
CA TYR A 118 10.28 -14.53 -18.24
C TYR A 118 11.24 -13.73 -17.34
N GLN A 119 11.89 -14.37 -16.38
CA GLN A 119 12.85 -13.72 -15.49
C GLN A 119 14.06 -13.13 -16.23
N TRP A 120 14.47 -13.76 -17.33
CA TRP A 120 15.51 -13.21 -18.21
C TRP A 120 15.01 -12.00 -19.00
N LEU A 121 13.77 -12.05 -19.49
CA LEU A 121 13.20 -11.02 -20.36
C LEU A 121 12.72 -9.78 -19.59
N GLN A 122 12.12 -9.97 -18.41
CA GLN A 122 11.54 -8.91 -17.58
C GLN A 122 12.48 -7.71 -17.38
N PRO A 123 13.71 -7.86 -16.82
CA PRO A 123 14.58 -6.70 -16.57
C PRO A 123 15.02 -5.98 -17.85
N ARG A 124 15.03 -6.67 -19.00
CA ARG A 124 15.38 -6.09 -20.31
C ARG A 124 14.23 -5.27 -20.87
N LEU A 125 13.01 -5.81 -20.81
CA LEU A 125 11.82 -5.10 -21.31
C LEU A 125 11.34 -4.02 -20.35
N SER A 126 11.59 -4.13 -19.05
CA SER A 126 11.22 -3.09 -18.07
C SER A 126 11.90 -1.75 -18.35
N LYS A 127 13.05 -1.74 -19.04
CA LYS A 127 13.73 -0.52 -19.52
C LYS A 127 12.92 0.32 -20.50
N LEU A 128 11.90 -0.25 -21.12
CA LEU A 128 10.95 0.50 -21.95
C LEU A 128 10.06 1.43 -21.12
N GLY A 129 9.95 1.21 -19.80
CA GLY A 129 9.13 2.01 -18.88
C GLY A 129 7.62 1.87 -19.07
N ARG A 130 7.17 1.10 -20.06
CA ARG A 130 5.76 0.84 -20.37
C ARG A 130 5.57 -0.56 -20.98
N PRO A 131 4.37 -1.15 -20.86
CA PRO A 131 3.25 -0.69 -20.04
C PRO A 131 3.56 -0.82 -18.54
N VAL A 132 2.81 -0.10 -17.71
CA VAL A 132 2.84 -0.27 -16.25
C VAL A 132 1.85 -1.37 -15.82
N ALA A 133 2.00 -1.90 -14.61
CA ALA A 133 1.13 -2.97 -14.11
C ALA A 133 -0.35 -2.55 -14.04
N LEU A 134 -0.60 -1.32 -13.61
CA LEU A 134 -1.93 -0.71 -13.64
C LEU A 134 -1.83 0.77 -14.00
N PRO A 135 -2.50 1.24 -15.07
CA PRO A 135 -2.49 2.65 -15.44
C PRO A 135 -2.96 3.58 -14.31
N PRO A 136 -2.42 4.80 -14.20
CA PRO A 136 -2.78 5.75 -13.14
C PRO A 136 -4.29 6.00 -13.01
N ARG A 137 -4.99 6.14 -14.15
CA ARG A 137 -6.44 6.33 -14.17
C ARG A 137 -7.18 5.18 -13.49
N LEU A 138 -6.85 3.93 -13.83
CA LEU A 138 -7.48 2.76 -13.22
C LEU A 138 -7.12 2.65 -11.74
N SER A 139 -5.89 3.01 -11.36
CA SER A 139 -5.46 3.02 -9.96
C SER A 139 -6.37 3.94 -9.13
N VAL A 140 -6.59 5.18 -9.61
CA VAL A 140 -7.52 6.13 -8.99
C VAL A 140 -8.96 5.61 -8.99
N GLU A 141 -9.46 5.06 -10.10
CA GLU A 141 -10.82 4.51 -10.16
C GLU A 141 -11.05 3.41 -9.12
N TYR A 142 -10.09 2.49 -8.92
CA TYR A 142 -10.22 1.46 -7.89
C TYR A 142 -10.10 2.02 -6.47
N LEU A 143 -9.16 2.94 -6.20
CA LEU A 143 -9.02 3.56 -4.87
C LEU A 143 -10.26 4.37 -4.50
N GLU A 144 -10.84 5.10 -5.44
CA GLU A 144 -12.10 5.80 -5.25
C GLU A 144 -13.26 4.84 -4.99
N SER A 145 -13.34 3.74 -5.75
CA SER A 145 -14.34 2.70 -5.50
C SER A 145 -14.23 2.11 -4.09
N CYS A 146 -12.99 1.87 -3.62
CA CYS A 146 -12.75 1.41 -2.25
C CYS A 146 -13.21 2.44 -1.21
N ARG A 147 -12.86 3.72 -1.40
CA ARG A 147 -13.25 4.82 -0.52
C ARG A 147 -14.77 4.98 -0.46
N ASP A 148 -15.44 4.96 -1.61
CA ASP A 148 -16.90 5.08 -1.71
C ASP A 148 -17.62 3.91 -1.03
N ALA A 149 -17.13 2.68 -1.21
CA ALA A 149 -17.70 1.51 -0.55
C ALA A 149 -17.58 1.59 0.99
N LEU A 150 -16.45 2.08 1.51
CA LEU A 150 -16.29 2.32 2.95
C LEU A 150 -17.19 3.45 3.44
N ALA A 151 -17.25 4.57 2.71
CA ALA A 151 -18.07 5.72 3.07
C ALA A 151 -19.57 5.41 3.08
N ALA A 152 -20.03 4.46 2.27
CA ALA A 152 -21.42 3.99 2.30
C ALA A 152 -21.82 3.32 3.63
N ILE A 153 -20.85 2.80 4.39
CA ILE A 153 -21.09 2.08 5.67
C ILE A 153 -20.62 2.92 6.85
N ARG A 154 -19.48 3.60 6.73
CA ARG A 154 -18.84 4.46 7.74
C ARG A 154 -18.41 5.78 7.09
N PRO A 155 -19.34 6.75 6.91
CA PRO A 155 -19.03 8.05 6.30
C PRO A 155 -17.99 8.87 7.09
N ASP A 156 -17.86 8.59 8.39
CA ASP A 156 -16.95 9.25 9.33
C ASP A 156 -15.54 8.65 9.33
N LEU A 157 -15.35 7.48 8.73
CA LEU A 157 -14.10 6.73 8.81
C LEU A 157 -13.00 7.39 7.97
N PRO A 158 -11.90 7.87 8.58
CA PRO A 158 -10.81 8.49 7.83
C PRO A 158 -10.11 7.49 6.92
N VAL A 159 -9.88 7.89 5.67
CA VAL A 159 -9.13 7.14 4.67
C VAL A 159 -7.85 7.90 4.35
N ILE A 160 -6.72 7.19 4.36
CA ILE A 160 -5.38 7.69 4.01
C ILE A 160 -4.87 6.87 2.83
N GLY A 161 -4.29 7.52 1.83
CA GLY A 161 -3.63 6.87 0.70
C GLY A 161 -2.11 7.03 0.73
N THR A 162 -1.43 6.35 -0.19
CA THR A 162 0.02 6.49 -0.37
C THR A 162 0.38 6.87 -1.81
N TYR A 163 1.40 7.72 -1.95
CA TYR A 163 2.10 7.81 -3.24
C TYR A 163 3.04 6.62 -3.42
N PRO A 164 3.29 6.17 -4.66
CA PRO A 164 4.15 5.01 -4.91
C PRO A 164 5.57 5.20 -4.34
N SER A 165 6.12 4.11 -3.80
CA SER A 165 7.51 4.04 -3.33
C SER A 165 8.54 4.14 -4.47
N VAL A 166 9.81 4.23 -4.10
CA VAL A 166 10.97 3.98 -4.98
C VAL A 166 11.57 2.60 -4.73
N HIS A 167 12.48 2.17 -5.61
CA HIS A 167 13.15 0.86 -5.56
C HIS A 167 14.47 0.90 -6.34
N ARG A 168 15.38 -0.05 -6.06
CA ARG A 168 16.59 -0.31 -6.86
C ARG A 168 16.61 -1.71 -7.48
N CYS A 169 15.45 -2.37 -7.51
CA CYS A 169 15.30 -3.73 -8.00
C CYS A 169 15.70 -3.91 -9.48
N ASP A 170 16.60 -4.86 -9.74
CA ASP A 170 17.06 -5.20 -11.08
C ASP A 170 15.96 -5.85 -11.92
N ALA A 171 15.05 -6.61 -11.31
CA ALA A 171 13.95 -7.26 -12.03
C ALA A 171 13.03 -6.26 -12.75
N TYR A 172 12.91 -5.04 -12.22
CA TYR A 172 12.17 -3.93 -12.84
C TYR A 172 13.07 -2.95 -13.59
N GLY A 173 14.31 -3.34 -13.88
CA GLY A 173 15.28 -2.52 -14.60
C GLY A 173 15.67 -1.23 -13.90
N ARG A 174 15.37 -1.08 -12.60
CA ARG A 174 15.52 0.17 -11.83
C ARG A 174 14.76 1.37 -12.42
N VAL A 175 13.63 1.11 -13.08
CA VAL A 175 12.86 2.11 -13.82
C VAL A 175 11.65 2.59 -13.01
N HIS A 176 11.53 3.91 -12.86
CA HIS A 176 10.39 4.57 -12.19
C HIS A 176 9.51 5.39 -13.15
N ALA A 177 9.58 5.15 -14.46
CA ALA A 177 8.86 5.95 -15.46
C ALA A 177 7.34 6.01 -15.23
N GLY A 178 6.75 4.99 -14.59
CA GLY A 178 5.34 4.98 -14.22
C GLY A 178 4.98 5.77 -12.95
N ARG A 179 5.95 6.12 -12.11
CA ARG A 179 5.70 6.77 -10.82
C ARG A 179 5.18 8.19 -10.98
N GLU A 180 5.84 9.01 -11.78
CA GLU A 180 5.48 10.42 -11.92
C GLU A 180 4.04 10.61 -12.47
N PRO A 181 3.60 9.88 -13.53
CA PRO A 181 2.20 9.87 -13.93
C PRO A 181 1.22 9.38 -12.85
N ALA A 182 1.62 8.39 -12.03
CA ALA A 182 0.79 7.89 -10.94
C ALA A 182 0.62 8.94 -9.82
N VAL A 183 1.71 9.61 -9.42
CA VAL A 183 1.68 10.69 -8.42
C VAL A 183 0.77 11.83 -8.88
N ARG A 184 0.91 12.33 -10.11
CA ARG A 184 0.03 13.40 -10.62
C ARG A 184 -1.45 13.03 -10.58
N ALA A 185 -1.80 11.79 -10.93
CA ALA A 185 -3.18 11.33 -10.89
C ALA A 185 -3.71 11.23 -9.45
N LEU A 186 -2.88 10.72 -8.53
CA LEU A 186 -3.21 10.60 -7.11
C LEU A 186 -3.28 11.95 -6.41
N GLU A 187 -2.44 12.92 -6.76
CA GLU A 187 -2.51 14.31 -6.29
C GLU A 187 -3.82 14.96 -6.71
N ALA A 188 -4.20 14.84 -7.98
CA ALA A 188 -5.47 15.36 -8.47
C ALA A 188 -6.67 14.73 -7.75
N TRP A 189 -6.65 13.41 -7.55
CA TRP A 189 -7.69 12.69 -6.79
C TRP A 189 -7.73 13.11 -5.32
N SER A 190 -6.57 13.18 -4.67
CA SER A 190 -6.42 13.61 -3.28
C SER A 190 -6.99 15.02 -3.06
N ALA A 191 -6.63 15.97 -3.93
CA ALA A 191 -7.15 17.34 -3.89
C ALA A 191 -8.67 17.38 -4.10
N GLN A 192 -9.20 16.55 -5.00
CA GLN A 192 -10.64 16.49 -5.27
C GLN A 192 -11.45 15.86 -4.12
N LYS A 193 -10.90 14.82 -3.48
CA LYS A 193 -11.63 13.99 -2.51
C LYS A 193 -11.26 14.26 -1.06
N GLY A 194 -10.27 15.12 -0.81
CA GLY A 194 -9.78 15.42 0.53
C GLY A 194 -9.12 14.22 1.21
N VAL A 195 -8.57 13.26 0.45
CA VAL A 195 -7.89 12.09 0.98
C VAL A 195 -6.42 12.43 1.22
N PRO A 196 -5.91 12.42 2.47
CA PRO A 196 -4.50 12.69 2.71
C PRO A 196 -3.61 11.58 2.18
N MET A 197 -2.43 11.98 1.72
CA MET A 197 -1.48 11.10 1.07
C MET A 197 -0.15 11.11 1.80
N VAL A 198 0.41 9.93 2.02
CA VAL A 198 1.78 9.75 2.54
C VAL A 198 2.74 9.46 1.37
N ASP A 199 3.81 10.24 1.23
CA ASP A 199 4.83 9.98 0.20
C ASP A 199 5.82 8.92 0.67
N LEU A 200 5.57 7.67 0.26
CA LEU A 200 6.47 6.56 0.55
C LEU A 200 7.86 6.77 -0.04
N ALA A 201 7.99 7.39 -1.22
CA ALA A 201 9.30 7.62 -1.81
C ALA A 201 10.13 8.59 -0.99
N ALA A 202 9.51 9.63 -0.40
CA ALA A 202 10.20 10.54 0.49
C ALA A 202 10.68 9.82 1.76
N ALA A 203 9.82 9.01 2.37
CA ALA A 203 10.13 8.31 3.62
C ALA A 203 11.25 7.26 3.47
N VAL A 204 11.34 6.59 2.31
CA VAL A 204 12.20 5.39 2.18
C VAL A 204 13.42 5.57 1.29
N ARG A 205 13.61 6.73 0.67
CA ARG A 205 14.68 6.94 -0.32
C ARG A 205 16.06 6.62 0.26
N ASP A 206 16.37 7.17 1.42
CA ASP A 206 17.69 6.98 2.05
C ASP A 206 17.92 5.50 2.36
N ASN A 207 16.92 4.81 2.89
CA ASN A 207 17.00 3.37 3.13
C ASN A 207 17.19 2.57 1.85
N VAL A 208 16.31 2.75 0.84
CA VAL A 208 16.28 1.94 -0.38
C VAL A 208 17.60 1.98 -1.15
N PHE A 209 18.30 3.12 -1.11
CA PHE A 209 19.59 3.30 -1.77
C PHE A 209 20.80 3.04 -0.86
N SER A 210 20.59 2.68 0.41
CA SER A 210 21.63 2.26 1.36
C SER A 210 21.92 0.75 1.32
N ASP A 211 22.84 0.27 2.15
CA ASP A 211 23.09 -1.16 2.37
C ASP A 211 22.17 -1.80 3.42
N HIS A 212 21.25 -1.03 4.01
CA HIS A 212 20.34 -1.48 5.07
C HIS A 212 19.00 -2.00 4.53
N ALA A 213 18.65 -1.68 3.28
CA ALA A 213 17.45 -2.18 2.61
C ALA A 213 17.54 -3.68 2.30
N ASN A 214 16.39 -4.29 1.99
CA ASN A 214 16.37 -5.67 1.54
C ASN A 214 17.19 -5.84 0.24
N PRO A 215 18.00 -6.90 0.12
CA PRO A 215 18.85 -7.14 -1.05
C PRO A 215 18.06 -7.33 -2.35
N ASP A 216 16.76 -7.61 -2.31
CA ASP A 216 15.93 -7.66 -3.52
C ASP A 216 15.70 -6.30 -4.21
N GLY A 217 16.05 -5.21 -3.51
CA GLY A 217 15.94 -3.85 -3.99
C GLY A 217 14.52 -3.31 -4.10
N ILE A 218 13.52 -4.00 -3.55
CA ILE A 218 12.12 -3.53 -3.39
C ILE A 218 11.82 -3.22 -1.92
N HIS A 219 12.12 -4.16 -1.02
CA HIS A 219 11.67 -4.09 0.36
C HIS A 219 12.65 -3.36 1.27
N TRP A 220 12.15 -2.94 2.41
CA TRP A 220 12.79 -1.95 3.26
C TRP A 220 13.64 -2.58 4.37
N GLY A 221 14.57 -1.77 4.87
CA GLY A 221 15.17 -1.95 6.18
C GLY A 221 14.24 -1.46 7.29
N TRP A 222 14.69 -1.58 8.53
CA TRP A 222 13.89 -1.19 9.69
C TRP A 222 13.72 0.32 9.83
N ASP A 223 14.74 1.08 9.49
CA ASP A 223 14.75 2.54 9.39
C ASP A 223 13.65 3.05 8.45
N ALA A 224 13.46 2.46 7.28
CA ALA A 224 12.34 2.86 6.42
C ALA A 224 10.96 2.48 6.99
N HIS A 225 10.83 1.38 7.75
CA HIS A 225 9.58 1.10 8.46
C HIS A 225 9.30 2.14 9.55
N GLU A 226 10.33 2.63 10.24
CA GLU A 226 10.22 3.66 11.26
C GLU A 226 9.81 5.01 10.64
N GLU A 227 10.44 5.43 9.54
CA GLU A 227 10.09 6.66 8.81
C GLU A 227 8.68 6.63 8.21
N VAL A 228 8.28 5.50 7.61
CA VAL A 228 6.91 5.33 7.11
C VAL A 228 5.91 5.35 8.25
N ALA A 229 6.22 4.72 9.39
CA ALA A 229 5.35 4.76 10.55
C ALA A 229 5.17 6.20 11.07
N ALA A 230 6.25 6.98 11.19
CA ALA A 230 6.19 8.38 11.61
C ALA A 230 5.29 9.22 10.69
N ALA A 231 5.48 9.11 9.37
CA ALA A 231 4.65 9.83 8.40
C ALA A 231 3.17 9.42 8.45
N MET A 232 2.89 8.13 8.67
CA MET A 232 1.52 7.62 8.83
C MET A 232 0.86 8.11 10.12
N ILE A 233 1.60 8.11 11.24
CA ILE A 233 1.12 8.64 12.53
C ILE A 233 0.73 10.10 12.38
N ASP A 234 1.55 10.92 11.72
CA ASP A 234 1.25 12.33 11.48
C ASP A 234 0.01 12.51 10.62
N ALA A 235 -0.11 11.76 9.52
CA ALA A 235 -1.29 11.79 8.65
C ALA A 235 -2.57 11.42 9.42
N ILE A 236 -2.55 10.33 10.21
CA ILE A 236 -3.70 9.86 10.99
C ILE A 236 -4.05 10.85 12.11
N LYS A 237 -3.07 11.39 12.83
CA LYS A 237 -3.31 12.38 13.88
C LYS A 237 -3.92 13.66 13.28
N ASN A 238 -3.48 14.08 12.09
CA ASN A 238 -4.00 15.28 11.43
C ASN A 238 -5.47 15.15 11.01
N VAL A 239 -5.89 14.01 10.44
CA VAL A 239 -7.31 13.82 10.04
C VAL A 239 -8.27 13.67 11.21
N ARG A 240 -7.76 13.25 12.38
CA ARG A 240 -8.58 13.08 13.58
C ARG A 240 -8.71 14.36 14.42
N ARG A 241 -7.98 15.44 14.08
CA ARG A 241 -8.16 16.71 14.80
C ARG A 241 -9.58 17.22 14.55
N PRO A 242 -10.34 17.55 15.60
CA PRO A 242 -11.61 18.25 15.43
C PRO A 242 -11.37 19.53 14.63
N VAL A 243 -12.21 19.82 13.64
CA VAL A 243 -12.23 21.15 13.02
C VAL A 243 -12.58 22.14 14.14
N PRO A 244 -11.76 23.19 14.39
CA PRO A 244 -12.12 24.20 15.37
C PRO A 244 -13.49 24.74 14.99
N SER A 245 -14.47 24.63 15.90
CA SER A 245 -15.76 25.29 15.74
C SER A 245 -15.47 26.78 15.58
N THR A 246 -15.74 27.33 14.40
CA THR A 246 -15.87 28.77 14.25
C THR A 246 -17.04 29.19 15.11
N GLU A 247 -16.75 29.64 16.33
CA GLU A 247 -17.69 30.44 17.10
C GLU A 247 -18.02 31.66 16.23
N SER A 248 -19.19 31.62 15.60
CA SER A 248 -19.83 32.81 15.08
C SER A 248 -20.15 33.67 16.30
N GLY A 249 -19.27 34.63 16.57
CA GLY A 249 -19.54 35.72 17.50
C GLY A 249 -20.84 36.38 17.08
N ALA A 250 -21.84 36.23 17.94
CA ALA A 250 -22.99 37.11 17.97
C ALA A 250 -22.53 38.42 18.61
N GLU A 251 -22.49 39.48 17.80
CA GLU A 251 -22.84 40.85 18.20
C GLU A 251 -23.59 41.50 17.04
#